data_AF-A0A1J3GUC5-F1
#
_entry.id   AF-A0A1J3GUC5-F1
#
_cell.length_a   1.000
_cell.length_b   1.000
_cell.length_c   1.000
_cell.angle_alpha   90.00
_cell.angle_beta   90.00
_cell.angle_gamma   90.00
#
_symmetry.space_group_name_H-M   'P 1'
#
loop_
_entity.id
_entity.type
_entity.pdbx_description
1 polymer ?
#
loop_
_entity_poly.entity_id
_entity_poly.type
_entity_poly.pdbx_seq_one_letter_code
_entity_poly.pdbx_strand_id
1 'polypeptide(L)' 'DGYMVSSGQPALQYIDGAVRHVLLRQGVLGIKVKIMKDYDPTGKRGPRLPLPDVVKVLEPKEDEYVSDKPIVGKEVDA' A
#
# COMPACT_ATOMS: atom_id res chain seq x y z
N ASP A 1 -15.07 13.04 8.07
CA ASP A 1 -13.69 13.56 8.11
C ASP A 1 -12.74 12.40 7.95
N GLY A 2 -11.80 12.52 7.01
CA GLY A 2 -10.87 11.45 6.66
C GLY A 2 -9.58 11.50 7.49
N TYR A 3 -8.73 10.50 7.31
CA TYR A 3 -7.36 10.52 7.82
C TYR A 3 -6.46 11.32 6.86
N MET A 4 -5.56 12.14 7.39
CA MET A 4 -4.61 12.91 6.59
C MET A 4 -3.26 13.06 7.31
N VAL A 5 -2.22 12.51 6.71
CA VAL A 5 -0.84 12.78 7.12
C VAL A 5 -0.46 14.19 6.69
N SER A 6 0.30 14.93 7.49
CA SER A 6 0.67 16.34 7.22
C SER A 6 2.16 16.61 7.22
N SER A 7 2.99 15.64 7.62
CA SER A 7 4.44 15.78 7.79
C SER A 7 5.23 14.58 7.26
N GLY A 8 6.54 14.78 7.11
CA GLY A 8 7.49 13.75 6.67
C GLY A 8 7.39 13.38 5.19
N GLN A 9 8.17 12.37 4.80
CA GLN A 9 8.16 11.84 3.44
C GLN A 9 6.79 11.31 2.98
N PRO A 10 5.96 10.68 3.84
CA PRO A 10 4.64 10.21 3.43
C PRO A 10 3.73 11.35 2.96
N ALA A 11 3.82 12.54 3.56
CA ALA A 11 3.02 13.69 3.13
C ALA A 11 3.28 14.09 1.66
N LEU A 12 4.51 13.92 1.17
CA LEU A 12 4.88 14.22 -0.22
C LEU A 12 4.40 13.16 -1.21
N GLN A 13 4.34 11.90 -0.78
CA GLN A 13 3.97 10.78 -1.66
C GLN A 13 2.45 10.59 -1.70
N TYR A 14 1.80 10.71 -0.55
CA TYR A 14 0.38 10.40 -0.39
C TYR A 14 -0.55 11.58 -0.65
N ILE A 15 -0.08 12.82 -0.48
CA ILE A 15 -0.96 13.99 -0.63
C ILE A 15 -0.83 14.59 -2.02
N ASP A 16 -1.95 14.70 -2.71
CA ASP A 16 -2.11 15.54 -3.88
C ASP A 16 -2.78 16.85 -3.51
N GLY A 17 -2.20 17.97 -3.89
CA GLY A 17 -2.64 19.29 -3.47
C GLY A 17 -2.79 20.24 -4.64
N ALA A 18 -3.92 20.93 -4.71
CA ALA A 18 -4.14 21.97 -5.71
C ALA A 18 -4.69 23.25 -5.06
N VAL A 19 -4.24 24.39 -5.57
CA VAL A 19 -4.76 25.72 -5.22
C VAL A 19 -5.30 26.37 -6.47
N ARG A 20 -6.50 26.94 -6.39
CA ARG A 20 -7.11 27.70 -7.49
C ARG A 20 -7.80 28.94 -6.95
N HIS A 21 -7.83 29.97 -7.77
CA HIS A 21 -8.52 31.22 -7.48
C HIS A 21 -9.76 31.31 -8.34
N VAL A 22 -10.89 31.69 -7.73
CA VAL A 22 -12.17 31.90 -8.41
C VAL A 22 -12.50 33.38 -8.31
N LEU A 23 -12.69 34.03 -9.45
CA LEU A 23 -13.14 35.42 -9.52
C LEU A 23 -14.66 35.49 -9.35
N LEU A 24 -15.12 36.34 -8.45
CA LEU A 24 -16.51 36.66 -8.19
C LEU A 24 -16.72 38.17 -8.41
N ARG A 25 -17.97 38.60 -8.58
CA ARG A 25 -18.28 40.03 -8.70
C ARG A 25 -17.79 40.85 -7.49
N GLN A 26 -17.80 40.26 -6.30
CA GLN A 26 -17.42 40.91 -5.04
C GLN A 26 -15.91 40.83 -4.74
N GLY A 27 -15.12 40.08 -5.52
CA GLY A 27 -13.70 39.86 -5.24
C GLY A 27 -13.17 38.50 -5.70
N VAL A 28 -12.12 38.00 -5.06
CA VAL A 28 -11.46 36.72 -5.40
C VAL A 28 -11.59 35.76 -4.23
N LEU A 29 -11.95 34.50 -4.50
CA LEU A 29 -11.95 33.41 -3.52
C LEU A 29 -10.81 32.43 -3.83
N GLY A 30 -9.99 32.11 -2.84
CA GLY A 30 -8.95 31.07 -2.96
C GLY A 30 -9.45 29.73 -2.44
N ILE A 31 -9.39 28.69 -3.26
CA ILE A 31 -9.73 27.31 -2.91
C ILE A 31 -8.45 26.49 -2.84
N LYS A 32 -8.24 25.77 -1.73
CA LYS A 32 -7.15 24.81 -1.56
C LYS A 32 -7.73 23.44 -1.25
N VAL A 33 -7.40 22.46 -2.08
CA VAL A 33 -7.81 21.07 -1.91
C VAL A 33 -6.57 20.23 -1.68
N LYS A 34 -6.64 19.33 -0.69
CA LYS A 34 -5.64 18.28 -0.45
C LYS A 34 -6.37 16.94 -0.42
N ILE A 35 -5.89 15.98 -1.20
CA ILE A 35 -6.46 14.63 -1.31
C ILE A 35 -5.36 13.65 -0.91
N MET A 36 -5.62 12.83 0.12
CA MET A 36 -4.74 11.73 0.48
C MET A 36 -5.10 10.50 -0.37
N LYS A 37 -4.12 9.96 -1.08
CA LYS A 37 -4.24 8.75 -1.90
C LYS A 37 -4.21 7.49 -1.03
N ASP A 38 -4.85 6.42 -1.48
CA ASP A 38 -4.73 5.12 -0.83
C ASP A 38 -3.39 4.44 -1.21
N TYR A 39 -2.94 3.52 -0.37
CA TYR A 39 -1.80 2.65 -0.70
C TYR A 39 -2.18 1.71 -1.86
N ASP A 40 -1.35 1.69 -2.91
CA ASP A 40 -1.55 0.82 -4.08
C ASP A 40 -0.24 0.09 -4.42
N PRO A 41 -0.15 -1.24 -4.21
CA PRO A 41 1.07 -2.00 -4.50
C PRO A 41 1.45 -1.97 -6.00
N THR A 42 0.51 -1.69 -6.90
CA THR A 42 0.78 -1.56 -8.34
C THR A 42 1.33 -0.18 -8.72
N GLY A 43 1.14 0.83 -7.86
CA GLY A 43 1.62 2.20 -8.08
C GLY A 43 0.87 3.00 -9.14
N LYS A 44 -0.32 2.55 -9.59
CA LYS A 44 -1.07 3.23 -10.66
C LYS A 44 -1.89 4.40 -10.15
N ARG A 45 -2.54 4.23 -8.99
CA ARG A 45 -3.45 5.25 -8.43
C ARG A 45 -2.92 5.87 -7.14
N GLY A 46 -1.97 5.22 -6.49
CA GLY A 46 -1.40 5.67 -5.24
C GLY A 46 0.06 5.23 -5.06
N PRO A 47 0.69 5.61 -3.95
CA PRO A 47 2.07 5.23 -3.66
C PRO A 47 2.24 3.72 -3.52
N ARG A 48 3.34 3.20 -4.08
CA ARG A 48 3.74 1.80 -3.96
C ARG A 48 4.37 1.46 -2.61
N LEU A 49 4.89 2.45 -1.89
CA LEU A 49 5.49 2.25 -0.58
C LEU A 49 4.40 2.45 0.48
N PRO A 50 4.13 1.46 1.35
CA PRO A 50 3.14 1.61 2.42
C PRO A 50 3.58 2.67 3.43
N LEU A 51 2.64 3.15 4.23
CA LEU A 51 2.95 4.04 5.35
C LEU A 51 3.90 3.33 6.33
N PRO A 52 4.93 4.03 6.85
CA PRO A 52 5.98 3.42 7.68
C PRO A 52 5.45 2.87 9.01
N ASP A 53 4.32 3.38 9.45
CA ASP A 53 3.60 3.05 10.68
C ASP A 53 2.62 1.87 10.51
N VAL A 54 2.35 1.43 9.28
CA VAL A 54 1.47 0.29 8.99
C VAL A 54 2.28 -0.99 8.80
N VAL A 55 2.29 -1.83 9.82
CA VAL A 55 2.97 -3.14 9.81
C VAL A 55 1.95 -4.26 9.64
N LYS A 56 2.16 -5.14 8.65
CA LYS A 56 1.36 -6.35 8.46
C LYS A 56 2.14 -7.56 8.94
N VAL A 57 1.71 -8.14 10.06
CA VAL A 57 2.21 -9.43 10.54
C VAL A 57 1.51 -10.53 9.74
N LEU A 58 2.29 -11.39 9.10
CA LEU A 58 1.76 -12.56 8.39
C LEU A 58 1.77 -13.75 9.33
N GLU A 59 0.69 -14.53 9.32
CA GLU A 59 0.66 -15.81 10.02
C GLU A 59 1.67 -16.78 9.38
N PRO A 60 2.31 -17.63 10.18
CA PRO A 60 3.21 -18.65 9.66
C PRO A 60 2.45 -19.57 8.70
N LYS A 61 3.14 -20.04 7.66
CA LYS A 61 2.61 -21.08 6.78
C LYS A 61 2.46 -22.38 7.58
N GLU A 62 1.45 -23.17 7.27
CA GLU A 62 1.33 -24.52 7.83
C GLU A 62 2.52 -25.37 7.39
N ASP A 63 3.12 -26.10 8.33
CA ASP A 63 4.20 -27.04 8.03
C ASP A 63 3.62 -28.19 7.20
N GLU A 64 4.02 -28.28 5.93
CA GLU A 64 3.83 -29.51 5.17
C GLU A 64 4.67 -30.60 5.83
N TYR A 65 4.03 -31.47 6.60
CA TYR A 65 4.64 -32.71 7.06
C TYR A 65 5.07 -33.51 5.84
N VAL A 66 6.34 -33.38 5.46
CA VAL A 66 6.98 -34.27 4.49
C VAL A 66 6.97 -35.65 5.14
N SER A 67 6.02 -36.50 4.74
CA SER A 67 6.08 -37.89 5.12
C SER A 67 7.33 -38.46 4.46
N ASP A 68 8.36 -38.71 5.26
CA ASP A 68 9.52 -39.52 4.88
C ASP A 68 9.03 -40.93 4.58
N LYS A 69 8.41 -41.13 3.41
CA LYS A 69 8.20 -42.46 2.87
C LYS A 69 9.53 -42.87 2.27
N PRO A 70 10.25 -43.85 2.84
CA PRO A 70 11.47 -44.34 2.22
C PRO A 70 11.09 -44.88 0.83
N ILE A 71 11.85 -44.46 -0.19
CA ILE A 71 11.71 -44.97 -1.54
C ILE A 71 12.18 -46.43 -1.53
N VAL A 72 11.25 -47.36 -1.29
CA VAL A 72 11.48 -48.79 -1.53
C VAL A 72 11.44 -49.00 -3.04
N GLY A 73 12.60 -48.82 -3.68
CA GLY A 73 12.85 -49.21 -5.06
C GLY A 73 12.89 -50.73 -5.16
N LYS A 74 12.04 -51.26 -6.04
CA LYS A 74 11.83 -52.68 -6.35
C LYS A 74 13.14 -53.46 -6.49
N GLU A 75 13.15 -54.66 -5.92
CA GLU A 75 14.10 -55.73 -6.27
C GLU A 75 14.12 -55.90 -7.79
N VAL A 76 15.32 -55.85 -8.35
CA VAL A 76 15.61 -56.10 -9.76
C VAL A 76 15.97 -57.58 -9.89
N ASP A 77 15.39 -58.24 -10.89
CA ASP A 77 15.39 -59.68 -11.17
C ASP A 77 16.73 -60.43 -11.06
N ALA A 78 16.67 -61.67 -10.56
CA ALA A 78 17.45 -62.84 -11.03
C ALA A 78 16.75 -64.15 -10.65
#